data_AF-A0A6N2E8L8-F1
#
_entry.id   AF-A0A6N2E8L8-F1
#
_cell.length_a   1.000
_cell.length_b   1.000
_cell.length_c   1.000
_cell.angle_alpha   90.00
_cell.angle_beta   90.00
_cell.angle_gamma   90.00
#
_symmetry.space_group_name_H-M   'P 1'
#
loop_
_entity.id
_entity.type
_entity.pdbx_description
1 polymer ?
#
loop_
_entity_poly.entity_id
_entity_poly.type
_entity_poly.pdbx_seq_one_letter_code
_entity_poly.pdbx_strand_id
1 'polypeptide(L)'
;MSAFVVLGLNLVALALGFLFISSRLDRRVGSQQVIDEIRREVGSLLVELNQTTEQNIALIEERIEQLNEALRKADQRITLLDREVERKQEGGELYTDILKRSAERRRRDGAAPVEAKTESTTDQILSLHRKGIAPNIIANRVGSTVGEIELIISLHDRKELS
;
A
#
# COMPACT_ATOMS: atom_id res chain seq x y z
N MET A 1 81.05 0.11 64.63
CA MET A 1 79.76 -0.55 64.98
C MET A 1 78.56 0.26 64.46
N SER A 2 78.48 1.56 64.75
CA SER A 2 77.39 2.45 64.29
C SER A 2 77.17 2.49 62.76
N ALA A 3 78.24 2.53 61.95
CA ALA A 3 78.12 2.59 60.49
C ALA A 3 77.41 1.36 59.87
N PHE A 4 77.68 0.15 60.40
CA PHE A 4 77.02 -1.08 59.94
C PHE A 4 75.55 -1.13 60.33
N VAL A 5 75.18 -0.59 61.51
CA VAL A 5 73.77 -0.49 61.94
C VAL A 5 73.00 0.47 61.04
N VAL A 6 73.58 1.62 60.70
CA VAL A 6 72.95 2.59 59.78
C VAL A 6 72.77 1.99 58.38
N LEU A 7 73.77 1.24 57.89
CA LEU A 7 73.70 0.57 56.60
C LEU A 7 72.62 -0.52 56.56
N GLY A 8 72.50 -1.33 57.63
CA GLY A 8 71.46 -2.33 57.77
C GLY A 8 70.06 -1.73 57.82
N LEU A 9 69.88 -0.65 58.59
CA LEU A 9 68.60 0.06 58.68
C LEU A 9 68.17 0.64 57.31
N ASN A 10 69.13 1.18 56.55
CA ASN A 10 68.86 1.73 55.23
C ASN A 10 68.44 0.63 54.24
N LEU A 11 69.12 -0.52 54.25
CA LEU A 11 68.74 -1.68 53.44
C LEU A 11 67.32 -2.17 53.76
N VAL A 12 66.95 -2.22 55.04
CA VAL A 12 65.59 -2.60 55.46
C VAL A 12 64.57 -1.56 55.01
N ALA A 13 64.85 -0.26 55.16
CA ALA A 13 63.97 0.80 54.70
C ALA A 13 63.77 0.77 53.17
N LEU A 14 64.83 0.47 52.42
CA LEU A 14 64.80 0.35 50.97
C LEU A 14 64.03 -0.91 50.54
N ALA A 15 64.21 -2.04 51.23
CA ALA A 15 63.43 -3.26 50.98
C ALA A 15 61.94 -3.06 51.26
N LEU A 16 61.59 -2.43 52.38
CA LEU A 16 60.20 -2.10 52.72
C LEU A 16 59.59 -1.11 51.74
N GLY A 17 60.34 -0.07 51.34
CA GLY A 17 59.92 0.88 50.32
C GLY A 17 59.71 0.21 48.95
N PHE A 18 60.62 -0.68 48.55
CA PHE A 18 60.52 -1.45 47.32
C PHE A 18 59.31 -2.38 47.33
N LEU A 19 59.06 -3.12 48.42
CA LEU A 19 57.88 -3.96 48.58
C LEU A 19 56.58 -3.17 48.59
N PHE A 20 56.58 -2.00 49.22
CA PHE A 20 55.42 -1.11 49.23
C PHE A 20 55.11 -0.56 47.82
N ILE A 21 56.15 -0.15 47.08
CA ILE A 21 56.02 0.35 45.70
C ILE A 21 55.59 -0.77 44.77
N SER A 22 56.24 -1.94 44.80
CA SER A 22 55.91 -3.06 43.91
C SER A 22 54.48 -3.54 44.13
N SER A 23 54.05 -3.68 45.38
CA SER A 23 52.68 -4.06 45.73
C SER A 23 51.65 -3.01 45.29
N ARG A 24 52.03 -1.73 45.31
CA ARG A 24 51.17 -0.64 44.85
C ARG A 24 51.19 -0.47 43.32
N LEU A 25 52.24 -0.90 42.65
CA LEU A 25 52.46 -0.73 41.22
C LEU A 25 51.76 -1.81 40.39
N ASP A 26 51.69 -3.05 40.87
CA ASP A 26 50.92 -4.12 40.22
C ASP A 26 49.43 -3.78 40.11
N ARG A 27 48.91 -2.93 40.99
CA ARG A 27 47.54 -2.43 40.93
C ARG A 27 47.32 -1.31 39.90
N ARG A 28 48.37 -0.77 39.28
CA ARG A 28 48.29 0.36 38.34
C ARG A 28 48.55 -0.02 36.88
N VAL A 29 48.71 -1.30 36.55
CA VAL A 29 48.78 -1.77 35.16
C VAL A 29 47.34 -1.91 34.61
N GLY A 30 46.66 -0.78 34.47
CA GLY A 30 45.26 -0.67 34.00
C GLY A 30 45.07 -0.94 32.51
N SER A 31 46.09 -1.40 31.78
CA SER A 31 46.01 -1.61 30.33
C SER A 31 45.17 -2.83 29.94
N GLN A 32 45.19 -3.90 30.75
CA GLN A 32 44.38 -5.09 30.47
C GLN A 32 42.90 -4.90 30.82
N GLN A 33 42.60 -4.11 31.86
CA GLN A 33 41.22 -3.85 32.28
C GLN A 33 40.43 -3.08 31.20
N VAL A 34 41.06 -2.10 30.55
CA VAL A 34 40.44 -1.30 29.47
C VAL A 34 40.16 -2.16 28.24
N ILE A 35 41.09 -3.04 27.85
CA ILE A 35 40.89 -3.95 26.69
C ILE A 35 39.75 -4.92 26.97
N ASP A 36 39.69 -5.49 28.17
CA ASP A 36 38.62 -6.41 28.54
C ASP A 36 37.25 -5.72 28.62
N GLU A 37 37.21 -4.45 29.04
CA GLU A 37 35.99 -3.65 29.06
C GLU A 37 35.48 -3.35 27.65
N ILE A 38 36.37 -2.90 26.74
CA ILE A 38 36.02 -2.69 25.33
C ILE A 38 35.51 -3.98 24.69
N ARG A 39 36.16 -5.13 24.95
CA ARG A 39 35.70 -6.42 24.42
C ARG A 39 34.33 -6.82 24.93
N ARG A 40 34.05 -6.59 26.21
CA ARG A 40 32.71 -6.82 26.79
C ARG A 40 31.66 -5.94 26.16
N GLU A 41 31.97 -4.66 25.98
CA GLU A 41 31.06 -3.69 25.36
C GLU A 41 30.77 -4.04 23.90
N VAL A 42 31.81 -4.34 23.12
CA VAL A 42 31.66 -4.80 21.73
C VAL A 42 30.84 -6.09 21.68
N GLY A 43 31.07 -7.02 22.61
CA GLY A 43 30.26 -8.24 22.71
C GLY A 43 28.79 -7.95 22.98
N SER A 44 28.48 -7.04 23.90
CA SER A 44 27.11 -6.61 24.20
C SER A 44 26.46 -5.94 22.99
N LEU A 45 27.16 -5.03 22.32
CA LEU A 45 26.69 -4.35 21.11
C LEU A 45 26.43 -5.33 19.97
N LEU A 46 27.26 -6.37 19.81
CA LEU A 46 27.02 -7.41 18.80
C LEU A 46 25.76 -8.21 19.09
N VAL A 47 25.50 -8.54 20.36
CA VAL A 47 24.28 -9.25 20.76
C VAL A 47 23.05 -8.38 20.50
N GLU A 48 23.08 -7.11 20.91
CA GLU A 48 21.98 -6.17 20.70
C GLU A 48 21.73 -5.91 19.20
N LEU A 49 22.80 -5.74 18.42
CA LEU A 49 22.71 -5.56 16.98
C LEU A 49 22.12 -6.80 16.31
N ASN A 50 22.55 -8.00 16.70
CA ASN A 50 22.01 -9.23 16.14
C ASN A 50 20.53 -9.38 16.48
N GLN A 51 20.15 -9.15 17.73
CA GLN A 51 18.74 -9.21 18.16
C GLN A 51 17.88 -8.20 17.40
N THR A 52 18.35 -6.97 17.27
CA THR A 52 17.63 -5.92 16.51
C THR A 52 17.55 -6.28 15.02
N THR A 53 18.60 -6.91 14.48
CA THR A 53 18.62 -7.37 13.08
C THR A 53 17.62 -8.51 12.85
N GLU A 54 17.58 -9.51 13.74
CA GLU A 54 16.59 -10.59 13.67
C GLU A 54 15.16 -10.04 13.76
N GLN A 55 14.91 -9.10 14.66
CA GLN A 55 13.62 -8.42 14.76
C GLN A 55 13.27 -7.64 13.47
N ASN A 56 14.24 -6.92 12.90
CA ASN A 56 14.05 -6.19 11.66
C ASN A 56 13.75 -7.14 10.47
N ILE A 57 14.42 -8.29 10.39
CA ILE A 57 14.17 -9.31 9.37
C ILE A 57 12.73 -9.83 9.52
N ALA A 58 12.32 -10.20 10.73
CA ALA A 58 10.96 -10.69 10.98
C ALA A 58 9.90 -9.66 10.56
N LEU A 59 10.13 -8.37 10.86
CA LEU A 59 9.23 -7.30 10.43
C LEU A 59 9.20 -7.17 8.90
N ILE A 60 10.34 -7.25 8.23
CA ILE A 60 10.42 -7.19 6.77
C ILE A 60 9.65 -8.37 6.14
N GLU A 61 9.82 -9.58 6.67
CA GLU A 61 9.10 -10.77 6.21
C GLU A 61 7.59 -10.60 6.36
N GLU A 62 7.12 -10.12 7.51
CA GLU A 62 5.69 -9.82 7.74
C GLU A 62 5.17 -8.79 6.73
N ARG A 63 5.94 -7.74 6.45
CA ARG A 63 5.56 -6.72 5.45
C ARG A 63 5.52 -7.28 4.03
N ILE A 64 6.44 -8.16 3.66
CA ILE A 64 6.43 -8.85 2.37
C ILE A 64 5.17 -9.72 2.25
N GLU A 65 4.81 -10.46 3.31
CA GLU A 65 3.60 -11.28 3.33
C GLU A 65 2.33 -10.42 3.17
N GLN A 66 2.23 -9.32 3.91
CA GLN A 66 1.12 -8.37 3.79
C GLN A 66 1.01 -7.78 2.37
N LEU A 67 2.13 -7.41 1.75
CA LEU A 67 2.16 -6.90 0.37
C LEU A 67 1.72 -7.96 -0.64
N ASN A 68 2.21 -9.20 -0.51
CA ASN A 68 1.81 -10.30 -1.38
C ASN A 68 0.31 -10.59 -1.29
N GLU A 69 -0.27 -10.57 -0.09
CA GLU A 69 -1.71 -10.78 0.09
C GLU A 69 -2.53 -9.62 -0.49
N ALA A 70 -2.07 -8.38 -0.34
CA ALA A 70 -2.70 -7.22 -0.98
C ALA A 70 -2.64 -7.31 -2.51
N LEU A 71 -1.50 -7.71 -3.06
CA LEU A 71 -1.30 -7.91 -4.51
C LEU A 71 -2.24 -9.01 -5.03
N ARG A 72 -2.32 -10.14 -4.34
CA ARG A 72 -3.22 -11.25 -4.70
C ARG A 72 -4.69 -10.82 -4.73
N LYS A 73 -5.12 -10.00 -3.76
CA LYS A 73 -6.47 -9.41 -3.76
C LYS A 73 -6.69 -8.44 -4.92
N ALA A 74 -5.68 -7.65 -5.29
CA ALA A 74 -5.75 -6.78 -6.45
C ALA A 74 -5.89 -7.60 -7.75
N ASP A 75 -5.06 -8.62 -7.95
CA ASP A 75 -5.11 -9.50 -9.11
C ASP A 75 -6.46 -10.22 -9.24
N GLN A 76 -7.02 -10.69 -8.12
CA GLN A 76 -8.35 -11.29 -8.11
C GLN A 76 -9.41 -10.29 -8.57
N ARG A 77 -9.33 -9.03 -8.12
CA ARG A 77 -10.27 -7.98 -8.53
C ARG A 77 -10.10 -7.61 -10.01
N ILE A 78 -8.87 -7.51 -10.50
CA ILE A 78 -8.58 -7.27 -11.92
C ILE A 78 -9.21 -8.39 -12.76
N THR A 79 -8.99 -9.64 -12.37
CA THR A 79 -9.58 -10.80 -13.08
C THR A 79 -11.11 -10.75 -13.10
N LEU A 80 -11.75 -10.33 -12.00
CA LEU A 80 -13.20 -10.18 -11.96
C LEU A 80 -13.71 -9.02 -12.83
N LEU A 81 -12.98 -7.90 -12.84
CA LEU A 81 -13.29 -6.74 -13.68
C LEU A 81 -13.14 -7.08 -15.16
N ASP A 82 -12.08 -7.78 -15.55
CA ASP A 82 -11.87 -8.23 -16.94
C ASP A 82 -13.06 -9.08 -17.42
N ARG A 83 -13.56 -10.00 -16.58
CA ARG A 83 -14.76 -10.80 -16.87
C ARG A 83 -16.05 -9.97 -16.94
N GLU A 84 -16.12 -8.83 -16.26
CA GLU A 84 -17.27 -7.92 -16.36
C GLU A 84 -17.19 -7.07 -17.63
N VAL A 85 -15.99 -6.62 -18.00
CA VAL A 85 -15.74 -5.89 -19.24
C VAL A 85 -16.07 -6.77 -20.45
N GLU A 86 -15.60 -8.02 -20.48
CA GLU A 86 -15.89 -8.97 -21.55
C GLU A 86 -17.39 -9.23 -21.68
N ARG A 87 -18.10 -9.46 -20.56
CA ARG A 87 -19.57 -9.61 -20.55
C ARG A 87 -20.31 -8.37 -21.06
N LYS A 88 -19.81 -7.16 -20.78
CA LYS A 88 -20.40 -5.91 -21.30
C LYS A 88 -20.11 -5.71 -22.78
N GLN A 89 -18.94 -6.13 -23.27
CA GLN A 89 -18.60 -6.07 -24.69
C GLN A 89 -19.48 -7.04 -25.50
N GLU A 90 -19.63 -8.29 -25.05
CA GLU A 90 -20.53 -9.27 -25.68
C GLU A 90 -21.99 -8.78 -25.67
N GLY A 91 -22.45 -8.22 -24.55
CA GLY A 91 -23.79 -7.62 -24.45
C GLY A 91 -23.99 -6.42 -25.38
N GLY A 92 -22.95 -5.60 -25.56
CA GLY A 92 -22.95 -4.45 -26.48
C GLY A 92 -23.01 -4.87 -27.94
N GLU A 93 -22.23 -5.88 -28.35
CA GLU A 93 -22.27 -6.42 -29.71
C GLU A 93 -23.65 -7.02 -30.03
N LEU A 94 -24.20 -7.85 -29.13
CA LEU A 94 -25.55 -8.39 -29.26
C LEU A 94 -26.62 -7.30 -29.37
N TYR A 95 -26.51 -6.22 -28.60
CA TYR A 95 -27.41 -5.07 -28.70
C TYR A 95 -27.32 -4.39 -30.06
N THR A 96 -26.09 -4.16 -30.57
CA THR A 96 -25.89 -3.55 -31.90
C THR A 96 -26.38 -4.43 -33.03
N ASP A 97 -26.24 -5.74 -32.92
CA ASP A 97 -26.71 -6.71 -33.90
C ASP A 97 -28.23 -6.82 -33.94
N ILE A 98 -28.89 -6.80 -32.78
CA ILE A 98 -30.36 -6.73 -32.70
C ILE A 98 -30.87 -5.43 -33.31
N LEU A 99 -30.19 -4.30 -33.03
CA LEU A 99 -30.56 -3.00 -33.60
C LEU A 99 -30.43 -3.01 -35.13
N LYS A 100 -29.31 -3.50 -35.67
CA LYS A 100 -29.08 -3.65 -37.12
C LYS A 100 -30.12 -4.56 -37.77
N ARG A 101 -30.39 -5.74 -37.20
CA ARG A 101 -31.42 -6.67 -37.73
C ARG A 101 -32.82 -6.06 -37.71
N SER A 102 -33.14 -5.29 -36.67
CA SER A 102 -34.43 -4.59 -36.58
C SER A 102 -34.57 -3.47 -37.62
N ALA A 103 -33.47 -2.76 -37.92
CA ALA A 103 -33.41 -1.76 -38.98
C ALA A 103 -33.49 -2.39 -40.39
N GLU A 104 -32.83 -3.53 -40.60
CA GLU A 104 -32.89 -4.29 -41.86
C GLU A 104 -34.25 -4.94 -42.11
N ARG A 105 -34.93 -5.42 -41.06
CA ARG A 105 -36.33 -5.87 -41.16
C ARG A 105 -37.26 -4.71 -41.53
N ARG A 106 -37.10 -3.55 -40.87
CA ARG A 106 -37.84 -2.33 -41.21
C ARG A 106 -37.62 -1.87 -42.67
N ARG A 107 -36.43 -2.08 -43.22
CA ARG A 107 -36.13 -1.79 -44.65
C ARG A 107 -36.73 -2.83 -45.61
N ARG A 108 -36.81 -4.10 -45.22
CA ARG A 108 -37.41 -5.17 -46.05
C ARG A 108 -38.92 -5.09 -46.11
N ASP A 109 -39.57 -4.63 -45.06
CA ASP A 109 -41.04 -4.59 -44.97
C ASP A 109 -41.69 -3.41 -45.74
N GLY A 110 -40.92 -2.65 -46.53
CA GLY A 110 -41.46 -1.73 -47.54
C GLY A 110 -42.45 -0.68 -47.01
N ALA A 111 -42.37 -0.31 -45.73
CA ALA A 111 -43.22 0.72 -45.18
C ALA A 111 -42.81 2.09 -45.75
N ALA A 112 -43.69 2.66 -46.56
CA ALA A 112 -43.61 4.04 -47.03
C ALA A 112 -43.34 5.00 -45.86
N PRO A 113 -42.64 6.13 -46.11
CA PRO A 113 -42.21 7.03 -45.04
C PRO A 113 -43.44 7.67 -44.40
N VAL A 114 -43.86 7.14 -43.26
CA VAL A 114 -44.72 7.86 -42.34
C VAL A 114 -43.86 8.98 -41.77
N GLU A 115 -44.28 10.22 -41.99
CA GLU A 115 -43.65 11.45 -41.49
C GLU A 115 -43.07 11.26 -40.09
N ALA A 116 -41.75 11.40 -40.03
CA ALA A 116 -40.97 11.28 -38.81
C ALA A 116 -41.25 12.48 -37.89
N LYS A 117 -42.16 12.29 -36.93
CA LYS A 117 -41.91 12.73 -35.55
C LYS A 117 -41.21 11.59 -34.84
N THR A 118 -39.92 11.42 -35.11
CA THR A 118 -39.04 10.67 -34.23
C THR A 118 -38.98 11.47 -32.92
N GLU A 119 -39.78 11.07 -31.92
CA GLU A 119 -39.41 11.41 -30.54
C GLU A 119 -37.98 10.91 -30.36
N SER A 120 -37.03 11.85 -30.22
CA SER A 120 -35.65 11.51 -29.92
C SER A 120 -35.65 10.68 -28.65
N THR A 121 -34.77 9.69 -28.52
CA THR A 121 -34.60 8.93 -27.27
C THR A 121 -34.49 9.87 -26.06
N THR A 122 -33.89 11.04 -26.26
CA THR A 122 -33.85 12.15 -25.29
C THR A 122 -35.23 12.69 -24.92
N ASP A 123 -36.11 12.93 -25.89
CA ASP A 123 -37.47 13.43 -25.64
C ASP A 123 -38.31 12.40 -24.88
N GLN A 124 -38.12 11.11 -25.20
CA GLN A 124 -38.78 10.02 -24.49
C GLN A 124 -38.33 9.96 -23.02
N ILE A 125 -37.02 10.04 -22.75
CA ILE A 125 -36.43 10.09 -21.40
C ILE A 125 -37.01 11.28 -20.61
N LEU A 126 -37.03 12.46 -21.23
CA LEU A 126 -37.57 13.68 -20.62
C LEU A 126 -39.09 13.60 -20.37
N SER A 127 -39.85 12.93 -21.23
CA SER A 127 -41.28 12.73 -21.03
C SER A 127 -41.59 11.80 -19.85
N LEU A 128 -40.75 10.77 -19.64
CA LEU A 128 -40.89 9.82 -18.54
C LEU A 128 -40.46 10.45 -17.21
N HIS A 129 -39.40 11.24 -17.21
CA HIS A 129 -38.95 11.99 -16.05
C HIS A 129 -40.01 13.02 -15.62
N ARG A 130 -40.58 13.78 -16.57
CA ARG A 130 -41.68 14.73 -16.30
C ARG A 130 -42.94 14.06 -15.73
N LYS A 131 -43.14 12.76 -15.96
CA LYS A 131 -44.21 11.96 -15.37
C LYS A 131 -43.89 11.45 -13.95
N GLY A 132 -42.75 11.85 -13.38
CA GLY A 132 -42.31 11.46 -12.03
C GLY A 132 -41.73 10.05 -11.93
N ILE A 133 -41.31 9.46 -13.05
CA ILE A 133 -40.71 8.11 -13.08
C ILE A 133 -39.24 8.21 -12.67
N ALA A 134 -38.81 7.34 -11.77
CA ALA A 134 -37.44 7.33 -11.25
C ALA A 134 -36.40 6.94 -12.34
N PRO A 135 -35.19 7.53 -12.33
CA PRO A 135 -34.16 7.33 -13.36
C PRO A 135 -33.78 5.87 -13.60
N ASN A 136 -33.76 5.04 -12.55
CA ASN A 136 -33.52 3.60 -12.64
C ASN A 136 -34.58 2.84 -13.45
N ILE A 137 -35.84 3.25 -13.35
CA ILE A 137 -36.96 2.66 -14.11
C ILE A 137 -36.90 3.12 -15.56
N ILE A 138 -36.53 4.38 -15.80
CA ILE A 138 -36.34 4.93 -17.15
C ILE A 138 -35.18 4.20 -17.84
N ALA A 139 -34.05 4.03 -17.15
CA ALA A 139 -32.89 3.27 -17.60
C ALA A 139 -33.27 1.85 -18.06
N ASN A 140 -34.03 1.12 -17.22
CA ASN A 140 -34.51 -0.22 -17.56
C ASN A 140 -35.49 -0.25 -18.74
N ARG A 141 -36.28 0.81 -18.93
CA ARG A 141 -37.29 0.89 -20.01
C ARG A 141 -36.69 1.30 -21.35
N VAL A 142 -35.71 2.18 -21.33
CA VAL A 142 -35.06 2.76 -22.53
C VAL A 142 -33.80 1.97 -22.92
N GLY A 143 -33.25 1.16 -22.00
CA GLY A 143 -32.06 0.37 -22.24
C GLY A 143 -30.75 1.16 -22.15
N SER A 144 -30.74 2.25 -21.38
CA SER A 144 -29.56 3.10 -21.12
C SER A 144 -29.09 2.96 -19.67
N THR A 145 -27.88 3.43 -19.36
CA THR A 145 -27.39 3.41 -17.97
C THR A 145 -28.02 4.52 -17.14
N VAL A 146 -28.14 4.34 -15.81
CA VAL A 146 -28.68 5.38 -14.92
C VAL A 146 -27.88 6.69 -15.03
N GLY A 147 -26.55 6.59 -15.16
CA GLY A 147 -25.68 7.76 -15.33
C GLY A 147 -25.90 8.51 -16.65
N GLU A 148 -26.17 7.81 -17.76
CA GLU A 148 -26.55 8.46 -19.03
C GLU A 148 -27.90 9.19 -18.90
N ILE A 149 -28.88 8.58 -18.24
CA ILE A 149 -30.19 9.20 -18.01
C ILE A 149 -30.05 10.48 -17.17
N GLU A 150 -29.32 10.41 -16.06
CA GLU A 150 -29.08 11.57 -15.18
C GLU A 150 -28.30 12.68 -15.90
N LEU A 151 -27.30 12.32 -16.72
CA LEU A 151 -26.56 13.27 -17.53
C LEU A 151 -27.50 14.01 -18.50
N ILE A 152 -28.36 13.29 -19.21
CA ILE A 152 -29.32 13.87 -20.15
C ILE A 152 -30.29 14.84 -19.45
N ILE A 153 -30.81 14.46 -18.28
CA ILE A 153 -31.69 15.32 -17.48
C ILE A 153 -30.94 16.60 -17.06
N SER A 154 -29.72 16.47 -16.55
CA SER A 154 -28.91 17.61 -16.09
C SER A 154 -28.54 18.61 -17.21
N LEU A 155 -28.33 18.10 -18.43
CA LEU A 155 -28.03 18.93 -19.60
C LEU A 155 -29.28 19.69 -20.08
N HIS A 156 -30.47 19.10 -19.93
CA HIS A 156 -31.72 19.72 -20.31
C HIS A 156 -32.16 20.78 -19.29
N ASP A 157 -32.10 20.49 -17.99
CA ASP A 157 -32.47 21.43 -16.93
C ASP A 157 -31.60 22.70 -16.97
N ARG A 158 -30.29 22.54 -17.27
CA ARG A 158 -29.38 23.68 -17.47
C ARG A 158 -29.77 24.56 -18.67
N LYS A 159 -30.30 23.94 -19.73
CA LYS A 159 -30.70 24.64 -20.96
C LYS A 159 -32.02 25.41 -20.79
N GLU A 160 -32.90 24.97 -19.90
CA GLU A 160 -34.15 25.67 -19.56
C GLU A 160 -33.92 26.89 -18.64
N LEU A 161 -32.77 26.96 -17.97
CA LEU A 161 -32.38 28.04 -17.05
C LEU A 161 -31.56 29.17 -17.72
N SER A 162 -31.27 29.07 -19.03
CA SER A 162 -30.52 30.06 -19.81
C SER A 162 -31.36 30.65 -20.95
#